data_AF-A0A3M0XUW9-F1
#
_entry.id   AF-A0A3M0XUW9-F1
#
_cell.length_a   1.000
_cell.length_b   1.000
_cell.length_c   1.000
_cell.angle_alpha   90.00
_cell.angle_beta   90.00
_cell.angle_gamma   90.00
#
_symmetry.space_group_name_H-M   'P 1'
#
loop_
_entity.id
_entity.type
_entity.pdbx_description
1 polymer ?
#
loop_
_entity_poly.entity_id
_entity_poly.type
_entity_poly.pdbx_seq_one_letter_code
_entity_poly.pdbx_strand_id
1 'polypeptide(L)'
;MDLMNDGFSLLAVSLILGVLFIVLAIPLIRRRVPPNHWYGLRVPATFAHERVWYEANARMGRDLLVLGILVIALGALLYGATMPAWLSVLLWSAFVLSGVIFVTVRSWRFANHLLERYKSETGTTPPNKTPQHTR
;
A
#
# COMPACT_ATOMS: atom_id res chain seq x y z
N MET A 1 27.07 -21.71 13.69
CA MET A 1 27.11 -21.26 12.28
C MET A 1 25.74 -20.75 11.81
N ASP A 2 24.68 -20.89 12.61
CA ASP A 2 23.30 -20.56 12.19
C ASP A 2 22.99 -19.06 12.12
N LEU A 3 23.57 -18.25 13.01
CA LEU A 3 23.33 -16.79 13.05
C LEU A 3 23.69 -16.06 11.74
N MET A 4 24.76 -16.49 11.07
CA MET A 4 25.24 -15.85 9.84
C MET A 4 24.36 -16.20 8.64
N ASN A 5 23.75 -17.39 8.64
CA ASN A 5 22.80 -17.83 7.62
C ASN A 5 21.44 -17.14 7.78
N ASP A 6 20.98 -16.94 9.01
CA ASP A 6 19.67 -16.34 9.31
C ASP A 6 19.63 -14.85 8.94
N GLY A 7 20.66 -14.09 9.34
CA GLY A 7 20.76 -12.67 9.00
C GLY A 7 20.88 -12.44 7.49
N PHE A 8 21.72 -13.24 6.82
CA PHE A 8 21.85 -13.20 5.37
C PHE A 8 20.54 -13.50 4.65
N SER A 9 19.81 -14.54 5.11
CA SER A 9 18.50 -14.91 4.54
C SER A 9 17.47 -13.80 4.70
N LEU A 10 17.40 -13.15 5.87
CA LEU A 10 16.49 -12.03 6.11
C LEU A 10 16.82 -10.83 5.21
N LEU A 11 18.11 -10.53 5.01
CA LEU A 11 18.55 -9.49 4.08
C LEU A 11 18.17 -9.82 2.64
N ALA A 12 18.41 -11.05 2.18
CA ALA A 12 18.04 -11.49 0.85
C ALA A 12 16.52 -11.38 0.61
N VAL A 13 15.70 -11.83 1.57
CA VAL A 13 14.25 -11.70 1.52
C VAL A 13 13.82 -10.23 1.49
N SER A 14 14.46 -9.37 2.28
CA SER A 14 14.19 -7.93 2.29
C SER A 14 14.47 -7.27 0.95
N LEU A 15 15.59 -7.64 0.30
CA LEU A 15 15.95 -7.16 -1.03
C LEU A 15 14.93 -7.61 -2.08
N ILE A 16 14.61 -8.91 -2.11
CA ILE A 16 13.65 -9.47 -3.07
C ILE A 16 12.27 -8.82 -2.90
N LEU A 17 11.75 -8.77 -1.68
CA LEU A 17 10.41 -8.24 -1.41
C LEU A 17 10.35 -6.72 -1.64
N GLY A 18 11.36 -5.96 -1.22
CA GLY A 18 11.40 -4.52 -1.43
C GLY A 18 11.52 -4.16 -2.91
N VAL A 19 12.36 -4.87 -3.68
CA VAL A 19 12.44 -4.71 -5.14
C VAL A 19 11.11 -5.06 -5.79
N LEU A 20 10.44 -6.13 -5.36
CA LEU A 20 9.11 -6.48 -5.86
C LEU A 20 8.13 -5.32 -5.63
N PHE A 21 8.05 -4.76 -4.43
CA PHE A 21 7.18 -3.62 -4.14
C PHE A 21 7.49 -2.40 -5.02
N ILE A 22 8.77 -2.09 -5.22
CA ILE A 22 9.23 -1.00 -6.09
C ILE A 22 8.80 -1.25 -7.54
N VAL A 23 9.03 -2.46 -8.07
CA VAL A 23 8.68 -2.82 -9.44
C VAL A 23 7.17 -2.72 -9.67
N LEU A 24 6.36 -3.20 -8.72
CA LEU A 24 4.91 -3.09 -8.80
C LEU A 24 4.41 -1.64 -8.60
N ALA A 25 5.14 -0.79 -7.88
CA ALA A 25 4.77 0.60 -7.70
C ALA A 25 4.89 1.42 -9.01
N ILE A 26 5.92 1.18 -9.82
CA ILE A 26 6.25 1.98 -11.00
C ILE A 26 5.08 2.12 -12.00
N PRO A 27 4.44 1.04 -12.50
CA PRO A 27 3.36 1.18 -13.48
C PRO A 27 2.12 1.88 -12.91
N LEU A 28 1.86 1.72 -11.60
CA LEU A 28 0.77 2.41 -10.91
C LEU A 28 1.04 3.91 -10.81
N ILE A 29 2.25 4.31 -10.41
CA ILE A 29 2.67 5.72 -10.32
C ILE A 29 2.57 6.40 -11.69
N ARG A 30 3.01 5.70 -12.75
CA ARG A 30 2.98 6.19 -14.14
C ARG A 30 1.59 6.15 -14.77
N ARG A 31 0.54 5.72 -14.04
CA ARG A 31 -0.84 5.62 -14.53
C ARG A 31 -0.95 4.83 -15.84
N ARG A 32 -0.15 3.76 -15.98
CA ARG A 32 -0.10 2.93 -17.20
C ARG A 32 -1.05 1.74 -17.19
N VAL A 33 -1.67 1.47 -16.03
CA VAL A 33 -2.50 0.29 -15.84
C VAL A 33 -3.98 0.68 -15.89
N PRO A 34 -4.73 0.23 -16.90
CA PRO A 34 -6.17 0.47 -16.97
C PRO A 34 -6.92 -0.27 -15.85
N PRO A 35 -8.18 0.13 -15.55
CA PRO A 35 -9.06 -0.59 -14.64
C PRO A 35 -9.10 -2.08 -14.93
N ASN A 36 -8.75 -2.89 -13.95
CA ASN A 36 -8.69 -4.35 -14.09
C ASN A 36 -8.98 -5.04 -12.76
N HIS A 37 -9.24 -6.35 -12.83
CA HIS A 37 -9.69 -7.13 -11.69
C HIS A 37 -8.57 -7.78 -10.87
N TRP A 38 -7.30 -7.59 -11.24
CA TRP A 38 -6.17 -8.35 -10.66
C TRP A 38 -5.07 -7.47 -10.05
N TYR A 39 -5.00 -6.20 -10.43
CA TYR A 39 -3.85 -5.35 -10.18
C TYR A 39 -4.26 -3.95 -9.71
N GLY A 40 -3.57 -3.45 -8.70
CA GLY A 40 -3.86 -2.16 -8.08
C GLY A 40 -4.87 -2.23 -6.93
N LEU A 41 -5.28 -1.07 -6.44
CA LEU A 41 -6.33 -0.90 -5.46
C LEU A 41 -7.68 -1.19 -6.12
N ARG A 42 -8.37 -2.22 -5.63
CA ARG A 42 -9.63 -2.72 -6.19
C ARG A 42 -10.74 -2.56 -5.17
N VAL A 43 -11.21 -1.33 -5.03
CA VAL A 43 -12.34 -0.99 -4.15
C VAL A 43 -13.50 -0.47 -5.00
N PRO A 44 -14.76 -0.53 -4.54
CA PRO A 44 -15.89 -0.02 -5.32
C PRO A 44 -15.68 1.41 -5.83
N ALA A 45 -14.98 2.25 -5.05
CA ALA A 45 -14.67 3.61 -5.43
C ALA A 45 -13.76 3.74 -6.67
N THR A 46 -12.76 2.86 -6.83
CA THR A 46 -11.84 2.91 -7.99
C THR A 46 -12.49 2.42 -9.27
N PHE A 47 -13.50 1.55 -9.18
CA PHE A 47 -14.27 1.11 -10.36
C PHE A 47 -15.40 2.07 -10.74
N ALA A 48 -15.81 2.97 -9.85
CA ALA A 48 -16.87 3.93 -10.13
C ALA A 48 -16.46 4.99 -11.18
N HIS A 49 -15.16 5.32 -11.29
CA HIS A 49 -14.69 6.30 -12.25
C HIS A 49 -13.20 6.11 -12.60
N GLU A 50 -12.84 6.25 -13.87
CA GLU A 50 -11.46 6.06 -14.36
C GLU A 50 -10.47 7.06 -13.75
N ARG A 51 -10.90 8.32 -13.55
CA ARG A 51 -10.10 9.32 -12.83
C ARG A 51 -9.75 8.86 -11.40
N VAL A 52 -10.74 8.31 -10.68
CA VAL A 52 -10.54 7.80 -9.31
C VAL A 52 -9.60 6.59 -9.33
N TRP A 53 -9.73 5.71 -10.32
CA TRP A 53 -8.81 4.60 -10.54
C TRP A 53 -7.36 5.06 -10.61
N TYR A 54 -7.01 5.94 -11.56
CA TYR A 54 -5.61 6.33 -11.76
C TYR A 54 -5.04 7.16 -10.63
N GLU A 55 -5.83 8.06 -10.03
CA GLU A 55 -5.37 8.89 -8.93
C GLU A 55 -5.13 8.07 -7.65
N ALA A 56 -6.07 7.20 -7.28
CA ALA A 56 -5.92 6.33 -6.12
C ALA A 56 -4.77 5.33 -6.30
N ASN A 57 -4.67 4.70 -7.48
CA ASN A 57 -3.59 3.76 -7.77
C ASN A 57 -2.22 4.43 -7.83
N ALA A 58 -2.10 5.62 -8.41
CA ALA A 58 -0.83 6.35 -8.41
C ALA A 58 -0.39 6.76 -7.00
N ARG A 59 -1.34 7.07 -6.11
CA ARG A 59 -1.04 7.34 -4.69
C ARG A 59 -0.60 6.08 -3.96
N MET A 60 -1.36 4.99 -4.08
CA MET A 60 -0.99 3.68 -3.51
C MET A 60 0.39 3.24 -4.00
N GLY A 61 0.68 3.42 -5.29
CA GLY A 61 1.98 3.12 -5.88
C GLY A 61 3.12 3.89 -5.21
N ARG A 62 2.96 5.19 -4.94
CA ARG A 62 3.98 5.97 -4.18
C ARG A 62 4.18 5.44 -2.78
N ASP A 63 3.09 5.12 -2.08
CA ASP A 63 3.16 4.59 -0.72
C ASP A 63 3.84 3.20 -0.71
N LEU A 64 3.57 2.35 -1.73
CA LEU A 64 4.21 1.04 -1.92
C LEU A 64 5.69 1.16 -2.28
N LEU A 65 6.07 2.15 -3.10
CA LEU A 65 7.46 2.45 -3.43
C LEU A 65 8.25 2.78 -2.16
N VAL A 66 7.71 3.68 -1.33
CA VAL A 66 8.32 4.07 -0.06
C VAL A 66 8.42 2.85 0.86
N LEU A 67 7.36 2.05 0.98
CA LEU A 67 7.39 0.82 1.78
C LEU A 67 8.49 -0.14 1.30
N GLY A 68 8.63 -0.36 0.00
CA GLY A 68 9.69 -1.21 -0.56
C GLY A 68 11.10 -0.75 -0.20
N ILE A 69 11.37 0.56 -0.27
CA ILE A 69 12.65 1.15 0.16
C ILE A 69 12.87 0.92 1.66
N LEU A 70 11.84 1.14 2.48
CA LEU A 70 11.94 0.95 3.94
C LEU A 70 12.15 -0.51 4.33
N VAL A 71 11.54 -1.46 3.62
CA VAL A 71 11.75 -2.90 3.83
C VAL A 71 13.20 -3.28 3.58
N ILE A 72 13.81 -2.77 2.51
CA ILE A 72 15.24 -2.98 2.21
C ILE A 72 16.11 -2.36 3.30
N ALA A 73 15.84 -1.10 3.65
CA ALA A 73 16.61 -0.38 4.66
C ALA A 73 16.55 -1.07 6.03
N LEU A 74 15.37 -1.54 6.44
CA LEU A 74 15.20 -2.28 7.69
C LEU A 74 15.92 -3.62 7.66
N GLY A 75 15.85 -4.36 6.55
CA GLY A 75 16.60 -5.60 6.38
C GLY A 75 18.11 -5.41 6.53
N ALA A 76 18.67 -4.37 5.89
CA ALA A 76 20.08 -4.00 6.00
C ALA A 76 20.46 -3.57 7.42
N LEU A 77 19.60 -2.79 8.09
CA LEU A 77 19.80 -2.37 9.48
C LEU A 77 19.84 -3.58 10.43
N LEU A 78 18.88 -4.51 10.29
CA LEU A 78 18.79 -5.70 11.13
C LEU A 78 19.93 -6.70 10.86
N TYR A 79 20.46 -6.75 9.64
CA TYR A 79 21.64 -7.55 9.30
C TYR A 79 22.89 -7.08 10.05
N GLY A 80 23.08 -5.77 10.19
CA GLY A 80 24.18 -5.19 10.97
C GLY A 80 23.97 -5.19 12.48
N ALA A 81 22.77 -5.52 12.96
CA ALA A 81 22.44 -5.53 14.38
C ALA A 81 22.84 -6.84 15.06
N THR A 82 23.45 -6.76 16.24
CA THR A 82 23.80 -7.93 17.07
C THR A 82 22.58 -8.40 17.87
N MET A 83 21.52 -8.81 17.18
CA MET A 83 20.26 -9.29 17.80
C MET A 83 20.00 -10.77 17.50
N PRO A 84 19.24 -11.49 18.35
CA PRO A 84 18.81 -12.85 18.06
C PRO A 84 17.97 -12.90 16.77
N ALA A 85 18.21 -13.92 15.93
CA ALA A 85 17.57 -14.06 14.62
C ALA A 85 16.03 -13.99 14.68
N TRP A 86 15.42 -14.69 15.64
CA TRP A 86 13.96 -14.71 15.81
C TRP A 86 13.38 -13.31 16.08
N LEU A 87 14.10 -12.46 16.81
CA LEU A 87 13.66 -11.09 17.12
C LEU A 87 13.75 -10.22 15.88
N SER A 88 14.83 -10.32 15.11
CA SER A 88 14.96 -9.61 13.82
C SER A 88 13.84 -10.00 12.84
N VAL A 89 13.52 -11.30 12.74
CA VAL A 89 12.42 -11.79 11.90
C VAL A 89 11.06 -11.27 12.39
N LEU A 90 10.82 -11.27 13.70
CA LEU A 90 9.58 -10.76 14.30
C LEU A 90 9.39 -9.27 14.01
N LEU A 91 10.41 -8.45 14.27
CA LEU A 91 10.38 -7.00 14.05
C LEU A 91 10.17 -6.67 12.56
N TRP A 92 10.90 -7.36 11.69
CA TRP A 92 10.77 -7.18 10.24
C TRP A 92 9.38 -7.56 9.75
N SER A 93 8.85 -8.71 10.18
CA SER A 93 7.53 -9.19 9.77
C SER A 93 6.42 -8.27 10.27
N ALA A 94 6.51 -7.81 11.52
CA ALA A 94 5.58 -6.84 12.08
C ALA A 94 5.60 -5.52 11.31
N PHE A 95 6.79 -5.04 10.93
CA PHE A 95 6.94 -3.83 10.11
C PHE A 95 6.30 -3.99 8.72
N VAL A 96 6.60 -5.08 8.01
CA VAL A 96 6.03 -5.34 6.68
C VAL A 96 4.50 -5.44 6.73
N LEU A 97 3.96 -6.24 7.67
CA LEU A 97 2.52 -6.44 7.80
C LEU A 97 1.81 -5.14 8.16
N SER A 98 2.31 -4.40 9.15
CA SER A 98 1.74 -3.11 9.54
C SER A 98 1.83 -2.09 8.41
N GLY A 99 2.95 -2.05 7.68
CA GLY A 99 3.13 -1.21 6.49
C GLY A 99 2.12 -1.52 5.39
N VAL A 100 1.94 -2.81 5.04
CA VAL A 100 0.95 -3.23 4.02
C VAL A 100 -0.48 -2.88 4.43
N ILE A 101 -0.84 -3.15 5.69
CA ILE A 101 -2.16 -2.79 6.25
C ILE A 101 -2.34 -1.27 6.17
N PHE A 102 -1.35 -0.51 6.63
CA PHE A 102 -1.39 0.95 6.61
C PHE A 102 -1.57 1.52 5.20
N VAL A 103 -0.77 1.06 4.23
CA VAL A 103 -0.88 1.48 2.82
C VAL A 103 -2.27 1.14 2.26
N THR A 104 -2.78 -0.06 2.54
CA THR A 104 -4.09 -0.51 2.05
C THR A 104 -5.23 0.33 2.63
N VAL A 105 -5.27 0.50 3.95
CA VAL A 105 -6.30 1.29 4.64
C VAL A 105 -6.25 2.74 4.19
N ARG A 106 -5.06 3.34 4.12
CA ARG A 106 -4.89 4.72 3.66
C ARG A 106 -5.38 4.88 2.23
N SER A 107 -5.00 3.97 1.35
CA SER A 107 -5.37 4.01 -0.07
C SER A 107 -6.88 3.82 -0.26
N TRP A 108 -7.51 2.93 0.50
CA TRP A 108 -8.95 2.75 0.50
C TRP A 108 -9.69 4.01 0.95
N ARG A 109 -9.29 4.59 2.08
CA ARG A 109 -9.88 5.85 2.57
C ARG A 109 -9.73 6.95 1.53
N PHE A 110 -8.54 7.10 0.96
CA PHE A 110 -8.27 8.09 -0.07
C PHE A 110 -9.18 7.91 -1.30
N ALA A 111 -9.35 6.68 -1.80
CA ALA A 111 -10.21 6.39 -2.95
C ALA A 111 -11.68 6.77 -2.68
N ASN A 112 -12.21 6.45 -1.49
CA ASN A 112 -13.57 6.81 -1.13
C ASN A 112 -13.76 8.34 -1.05
N HIS A 113 -12.84 9.05 -0.40
CA HIS A 113 -12.89 10.51 -0.31
C HIS A 113 -12.78 11.15 -1.70
N LEU A 114 -11.98 10.57 -2.59
CA LEU A 114 -11.83 11.08 -3.95
C LEU A 114 -13.11 10.90 -4.77
N LEU A 115 -13.80 9.77 -4.62
CA LEU A 115 -15.10 9.56 -5.28
C LEU A 115 -16.17 10.53 -4.75
N GLU A 116 -16.19 10.80 -3.44
CA GLU A 116 -17.12 11.77 -2.85
C GLU A 116 -16.91 13.18 -3.41
N ARG A 117 -15.65 13.62 -3.50
CA ARG A 117 -15.31 14.91 -4.15
C ARG A 117 -15.79 14.97 -5.58
N TYR A 118 -15.53 13.92 -6.35
CA TYR A 118 -15.98 13.84 -7.73
C TYR A 118 -17.51 13.99 -7.84
N LYS A 119 -18.29 13.26 -7.03
CA LYS A 119 -19.76 13.34 -7.02
C LYS A 119 -20.28 14.74 -6.70
N SER A 120 -19.63 15.45 -5.78
CA SER A 120 -19.99 16.83 -5.43
C SER A 120 -19.68 17.84 -6.53
N GLU A 121 -18.57 17.65 -7.26
CA GLU A 121 -18.15 18.52 -8.36
C GLU A 121 -19.06 18.35 -9.59
N THR A 122 -19.54 17.13 -9.87
CA THR A 122 -20.36 16.84 -11.06
C THR A 122 -21.87 16.97 -10.83
N GLY A 123 -22.32 17.40 -9.65
CA GLY A 123 -23.75 17.55 -9.33
C GLY A 123 -24.54 16.23 -9.31
N THR A 124 -23.87 15.09 -9.43
CA THR A 124 -24.44 13.75 -9.31
C THR A 124 -24.57 13.36 -7.84
N THR A 125 -25.38 14.11 -7.10
CA THR A 125 -25.66 13.86 -5.68
C THR A 125 -26.62 12.66 -5.57
N PRO A 126 -26.25 11.54 -4.91
CA PRO A 126 -27.26 10.60 -4.43
C PRO A 126 -28.12 11.31 -3.39
N PRO A 127 -29.45 11.05 -3.33
CA PRO A 127 -30.36 11.83 -2.48
C PRO A 127 -29.85 11.88 -1.04
N ASN A 128 -29.87 13.11 -0.50
CA ASN A 128 -29.55 13.46 0.86
C ASN A 128 -30.23 12.47 1.82
N LYS A 129 -29.45 11.58 2.46
CA LYS A 129 -29.96 10.79 3.58
C LYS A 129 -29.92 11.66 4.83
N THR A 130 -30.80 12.66 4.89
CA THR A 130 -31.21 13.22 6.18
C THR A 130 -32.09 12.17 6.85
N PRO A 131 -31.76 11.62 8.03
CA PRO A 131 -32.79 11.04 8.87
C PRO A 131 -33.71 12.21 9.24
N GLN A 132 -34.92 12.23 8.67
CA GLN A 132 -35.99 13.04 9.24
C GLN A 132 -36.26 12.45 10.62
N HIS A 133 -35.61 13.00 11.64
CA HIS A 133 -36.11 12.91 13.00
C HIS A 133 -37.39 13.77 13.04
N THR A 134 -38.50 13.15 12.67
CA THR A 134 -39.82 13.61 13.07
C THR A 134 -39.89 13.52 14.60
N ARG A 135 -39.95 14.71 15.19
CA ARG A 135 -40.42 15.09 16.54
C ARG A 135 -40.62 13.99 17.58
#